data_AF-C3MRI4-F1
#
_entry.id   AF-C3MRI4-F1
#
_cell.length_a   1.000
_cell.length_b   1.000
_cell.length_c   1.000
_cell.angle_alpha   90.00
_cell.angle_beta   90.00
_cell.angle_gamma   90.00
#
_symmetry.space_group_name_H-M   'P 1'
#
loop_
_entity.id
_entity.type
_entity.pdbx_description
1 polymer ?
#
loop_
_entity_poly.entity_id
_entity_poly.type
_entity_poly.pdbx_seq_one_letter_code
_entity_poly.pdbx_strand_id
1 'polypeptide(L)'
;MVDADGIYYLGPEGSFTHEAATLLNKGNLKSESTISLVFKKVDEREGSIGVVPIENSLEGPVNETLDNLYNYDNIYVIGEIERKIELALATRSNDLSQIKRIYSHPHAFNEAREKLKELGFNEYIPVESTSKAAQIVSQDSEAAAICSTFAAKLYNLKVLLTINSHNNYTRFIVLSKEMSSNGNKSMILFTVPHKPGALYKVLQVFYDYNINILMIYSRPLKSIPWQYYFYLEYEGNISNHEFIEKLVKSTSVLKIKGAFSKLNNDPRF
;
A
#
# COMPACT_ATOMS: atom_id res chain seq x y z
N MET A 1 -16.47 -12.33 -14.52
CA MET A 1 -15.97 -12.28 -13.14
C MET A 1 -15.18 -13.55 -12.94
N VAL A 2 -13.85 -13.44 -12.95
CA VAL A 2 -12.95 -14.57 -12.69
C VAL A 2 -12.90 -14.74 -11.18
N ASP A 3 -13.28 -15.91 -10.68
CA ASP A 3 -12.99 -16.31 -9.30
C ASP A 3 -11.47 -16.23 -9.15
N ALA A 4 -10.97 -15.31 -8.32
CA ALA A 4 -9.53 -15.13 -8.21
C ALA A 4 -8.92 -16.39 -7.56
N ASP A 5 -8.01 -17.08 -8.26
CA ASP A 5 -7.26 -18.25 -7.77
C ASP A 5 -6.37 -17.96 -6.53
N GLY A 6 -6.38 -16.71 -6.07
CA GLY A 6 -5.95 -16.24 -4.77
C GLY A 6 -5.76 -14.72 -4.76
N ILE A 7 -6.02 -14.08 -3.61
CA ILE A 7 -5.57 -12.72 -3.35
C ILE A 7 -4.27 -12.81 -2.56
N TYR A 8 -3.17 -12.40 -3.17
CA TYR A 8 -1.86 -12.33 -2.53
C TYR A 8 -1.64 -10.96 -1.93
N TYR A 9 -1.14 -10.89 -0.70
CA TYR A 9 -0.91 -9.62 -0.02
C TYR A 9 0.41 -9.62 0.76
N LEU A 10 0.94 -8.42 1.01
CA LEU A 10 2.11 -8.26 1.88
C LEU A 10 1.74 -8.60 3.33
N GLY A 11 2.31 -9.69 3.82
CA GLY A 11 2.09 -10.21 5.16
C GLY A 11 2.66 -9.37 6.30
N PRO A 12 2.53 -9.87 7.53
CA PRO A 12 1.84 -11.11 7.89
C PRO A 12 0.33 -10.90 8.12
N GLU A 13 -0.39 -11.99 8.44
CA GLU A 13 -1.81 -11.93 8.81
C GLU A 13 -2.05 -10.93 9.95
N GLY A 14 -3.02 -10.05 9.75
CA GLY A 14 -3.36 -8.96 10.67
C GLY A 14 -2.64 -7.65 10.36
N SER A 15 -1.76 -7.61 9.34
CA SER A 15 -1.16 -6.37 8.85
C SER A 15 -2.22 -5.43 8.25
N PHE A 16 -1.85 -4.16 8.05
CA PHE A 16 -2.71 -3.22 7.33
C PHE A 16 -2.97 -3.64 5.88
N THR A 17 -2.02 -4.32 5.23
CA THR A 17 -2.24 -4.89 3.89
C THR A 17 -3.21 -6.07 3.94
N HIS A 18 -3.16 -6.90 5.00
CA HIS A 18 -4.17 -7.95 5.21
C HIS A 18 -5.56 -7.33 5.31
N GLU A 19 -5.71 -6.29 6.13
CA GLU A 19 -6.96 -5.54 6.27
C GLU A 19 -7.45 -5.01 4.92
N ALA A 20 -6.59 -4.36 4.15
CA ALA A 20 -6.93 -3.87 2.81
C ALA A 20 -7.38 -5.02 1.89
N ALA A 21 -6.66 -6.15 1.90
CA ALA A 21 -6.98 -7.31 1.08
C ALA A 21 -8.34 -7.94 1.44
N THR A 22 -8.77 -7.90 2.71
CA THR A 22 -10.08 -8.43 3.12
C THR A 22 -11.26 -7.71 2.46
N LEU A 23 -11.09 -6.47 2.02
CA LEU A 23 -12.16 -5.68 1.39
C LEU A 23 -12.54 -6.19 -0.01
N LEU A 24 -11.66 -6.93 -0.67
CA LEU A 24 -11.91 -7.44 -2.00
C LEU A 24 -12.91 -8.60 -2.03
N ASN A 25 -13.25 -9.19 -0.87
CA ASN A 25 -14.29 -10.24 -0.69
C ASN A 25 -14.30 -11.37 -1.76
N LYS A 26 -13.15 -11.68 -2.36
CA LYS A 26 -13.03 -12.57 -3.51
C LYS A 26 -11.93 -13.61 -3.30
N GLY A 27 -12.30 -14.86 -3.11
CA GLY A 27 -11.34 -15.95 -3.06
C GLY A 27 -10.47 -15.96 -1.79
N ASN A 28 -9.44 -16.80 -1.82
CA ASN A 28 -8.62 -17.11 -0.65
C ASN A 28 -7.46 -16.13 -0.49
N LEU A 29 -7.39 -15.47 0.67
CA LEU A 29 -6.30 -14.58 1.07
C LEU A 29 -5.02 -15.38 1.34
N LYS A 30 -3.91 -14.98 0.74
CA LYS A 30 -2.59 -15.61 0.86
C LYS A 30 -1.53 -14.57 1.19
N SER A 31 -0.90 -14.72 2.36
CA SER A 31 0.16 -13.83 2.81
C SER A 31 1.49 -14.18 2.12
N GLU A 32 2.22 -13.17 1.67
CA GLU A 32 3.59 -13.29 1.16
C GLU A 32 4.55 -12.42 1.98
N SER A 33 5.83 -12.80 2.07
CA SER A 33 6.80 -12.13 2.94
C SER A 33 7.40 -10.84 2.38
N THR A 34 7.27 -10.60 1.07
CA THR A 34 7.78 -9.39 0.39
C THR A 34 6.82 -8.92 -0.69
N ILE A 35 6.88 -7.64 -1.05
CA ILE A 35 6.10 -7.08 -2.16
C ILE A 35 6.50 -7.77 -3.46
N SER A 36 7.79 -8.00 -3.68
CA SER A 36 8.31 -8.70 -4.86
C SER A 36 7.72 -10.11 -5.03
N LEU A 37 7.47 -10.84 -3.94
CA LEU A 37 6.79 -12.14 -4.00
C LEU A 37 5.32 -12.00 -4.39
N VAL A 38 4.62 -10.97 -3.91
CA VAL A 38 3.23 -10.69 -4.34
C VAL A 38 3.17 -10.48 -5.86
N PHE A 39 4.05 -9.63 -6.42
CA PHE A 39 4.13 -9.43 -7.87
C PHE A 39 4.42 -10.72 -8.62
N LYS A 40 5.40 -11.52 -8.14
CA LYS A 40 5.72 -12.82 -8.73
C LYS A 40 4.50 -13.76 -8.77
N LYS A 41 3.72 -13.82 -7.69
CA LYS A 41 2.51 -14.68 -7.63
C LYS A 41 1.43 -14.23 -8.61
N VAL A 42 1.24 -12.92 -8.78
CA VAL A 42 0.31 -12.37 -9.78
C VAL A 42 0.79 -12.69 -11.19
N ASP A 43 2.08 -12.58 -11.49
CA ASP A 43 2.63 -12.88 -12.82
C ASP A 43 2.49 -14.37 -13.20
N GLU A 44 2.80 -15.27 -12.25
CA GLU A 44 2.81 -16.73 -12.45
C GLU A 44 1.40 -17.34 -12.63
N ARG A 45 0.34 -16.68 -12.17
CA ARG A 45 -1.00 -17.28 -12.07
C ARG A 45 -2.06 -16.37 -12.68
N GLU A 46 -2.68 -16.88 -13.75
CA GLU A 46 -3.82 -16.19 -14.37
C GLU A 46 -4.97 -16.01 -13.37
N GLY A 47 -5.69 -14.89 -13.45
CA GLY A 47 -6.79 -14.58 -12.54
C GLY A 47 -6.40 -14.28 -11.09
N SER A 48 -5.11 -14.30 -10.71
CA SER A 48 -4.67 -13.93 -9.36
C SER A 48 -4.63 -12.41 -9.16
N ILE A 49 -4.91 -11.98 -7.93
CA ILE A 49 -4.91 -10.57 -7.55
C ILE A 49 -3.80 -10.32 -6.52
N GLY A 50 -3.13 -9.17 -6.61
CA GLY A 50 -2.15 -8.71 -5.63
C GLY A 50 -2.61 -7.48 -4.86
N VAL A 51 -2.31 -7.37 -3.58
CA VAL A 51 -2.55 -6.17 -2.77
C VAL A 51 -1.27 -5.75 -2.09
N VAL A 52 -0.80 -4.55 -2.40
CA VAL A 52 0.48 -4.01 -1.91
C VAL A 52 0.34 -2.52 -1.58
N PRO A 53 1.06 -2.00 -0.57
CA PRO A 53 1.08 -0.57 -0.30
C PRO A 53 1.84 0.16 -1.41
N ILE A 54 1.38 1.34 -1.80
CA ILE A 54 2.04 2.18 -2.81
C ILE A 54 2.61 3.46 -2.20
N GLU A 55 1.95 4.00 -1.18
CA GLU A 55 2.27 5.31 -0.59
C GLU A 55 1.73 5.40 0.83
N ASN A 56 2.51 5.97 1.74
CA ASN A 56 2.06 6.42 3.05
C ASN A 56 2.09 7.96 3.11
N SER A 57 1.07 8.57 3.73
CA SER A 57 0.93 10.03 3.81
C SER A 57 2.05 10.75 4.57
N LEU A 58 2.81 10.04 5.41
CA LEU A 58 3.90 10.59 6.22
C LEU A 58 5.28 10.17 5.68
N GLU A 59 5.41 8.93 5.22
CA GLU A 59 6.70 8.36 4.77
C GLU A 59 6.92 8.45 3.25
N GLY A 60 5.87 8.76 2.48
CA GLY A 60 5.92 8.85 1.03
C GLY A 60 5.82 7.48 0.33
N PRO A 61 6.43 7.32 -0.85
CA PRO A 61 6.21 6.16 -1.69
C PRO A 61 6.88 4.88 -1.18
N VAL A 62 6.22 3.75 -1.42
CA VAL A 62 6.80 2.42 -1.22
C VAL A 62 7.63 2.05 -2.44
N ASN A 63 8.93 2.30 -2.32
CA ASN A 63 9.91 2.13 -3.40
C ASN A 63 9.92 0.72 -4.01
N GLU A 64 9.75 -0.33 -3.22
CA GLU A 64 9.70 -1.71 -3.74
C GLU A 64 8.50 -1.92 -4.68
N THR A 65 7.35 -1.33 -4.38
CA THR A 65 6.16 -1.37 -5.24
C THR A 65 6.41 -0.62 -6.55
N LEU A 66 7.00 0.58 -6.48
CA LEU A 66 7.35 1.37 -7.67
C LEU A 66 8.35 0.65 -8.58
N ASP A 67 9.35 -0.02 -8.01
CA ASP A 67 10.34 -0.81 -8.75
C ASP A 67 9.69 -2.01 -9.44
N ASN A 68 8.82 -2.74 -8.73
CA ASN A 68 8.13 -3.90 -9.30
C ASN A 68 7.13 -3.51 -10.41
N LEU A 69 6.37 -2.41 -10.24
CA LEU A 69 5.52 -1.87 -11.31
C LEU A 69 6.32 -1.56 -12.57
N TYR A 70 7.53 -1.03 -12.43
CA TYR A 70 8.39 -0.77 -13.58
C TYR A 70 8.93 -2.05 -14.22
N ASN A 71 9.30 -3.05 -13.42
CA ASN A 71 9.94 -4.27 -13.91
C ASN A 71 8.97 -5.26 -14.58
N TYR A 72 7.73 -5.37 -14.10
CA TYR A 72 6.74 -6.27 -14.68
C TYR A 72 5.89 -5.53 -15.70
N ASP A 73 6.04 -5.83 -16.99
CA ASP A 73 5.27 -5.15 -18.06
C ASP A 73 3.78 -5.47 -18.01
N ASN A 74 3.44 -6.75 -17.77
CA ASN A 74 2.08 -7.27 -17.86
C ASN A 74 1.29 -7.24 -16.54
N ILE A 75 1.77 -6.50 -15.54
CA ILE A 75 1.03 -6.27 -14.28
C ILE A 75 0.48 -4.84 -14.29
N TYR A 76 -0.82 -4.74 -14.02
CA TYR A 76 -1.60 -3.50 -14.06
C TYR A 76 -2.27 -3.24 -12.71
N VAL A 77 -2.56 -1.97 -12.46
CA VAL A 77 -3.36 -1.50 -11.33
C VAL A 77 -4.82 -1.44 -11.73
N ILE A 78 -5.65 -2.18 -11.01
CA ILE A 78 -7.09 -2.32 -11.28
C ILE A 78 -7.97 -1.67 -10.21
N GLY A 79 -7.36 -1.17 -9.13
CA GLY A 79 -8.06 -0.53 -8.02
C GLY A 79 -7.08 0.08 -7.03
N GLU A 80 -7.57 1.03 -6.25
CA GLU A 80 -6.86 1.53 -5.07
C GLU A 80 -7.73 1.43 -3.82
N ILE A 81 -7.10 1.22 -2.68
CA ILE A 81 -7.73 1.20 -1.35
C ILE A 81 -6.96 2.18 -0.49
N GLU A 82 -7.66 3.05 0.23
CA GLU A 82 -7.04 3.96 1.19
C GLU A 82 -7.50 3.59 2.59
N ARG A 83 -6.54 3.40 3.51
CA ARG A 83 -6.83 3.08 4.90
C ARG A 83 -6.18 4.09 5.82
N LYS A 84 -6.96 4.55 6.80
CA LYS A 84 -6.40 5.24 7.95
C LYS A 84 -5.63 4.23 8.81
N ILE A 85 -4.39 4.57 9.12
CA ILE A 85 -3.52 3.79 9.98
C ILE A 85 -3.77 4.26 11.40
N GLU A 86 -4.36 3.37 12.21
CA GLU A 86 -4.65 3.62 13.61
C GLU A 86 -4.04 2.51 14.46
N LEU A 87 -3.07 2.88 15.30
CA LEU A 87 -2.55 2.00 16.34
C LEU A 87 -3.39 2.14 17.60
N ALA A 88 -3.47 1.05 18.35
CA ALA A 88 -4.16 0.94 19.60
C ALA A 88 -3.32 0.10 20.57
N LEU A 89 -3.45 0.39 21.86
CA LEU A 89 -3.01 -0.51 22.92
C LEU A 89 -4.13 -1.52 23.16
N ALA A 90 -3.86 -2.80 22.96
CA ALA A 90 -4.82 -3.88 23.11
C ALA A 90 -4.28 -5.00 24.00
N THR A 91 -5.16 -5.61 24.79
CA THR A 91 -4.81 -6.71 25.71
C THR A 91 -5.96 -7.69 25.85
N ARG A 92 -5.69 -8.88 26.41
CA ARG A 92 -6.71 -9.81 26.87
C ARG A 92 -7.21 -9.49 28.28
N SER A 93 -6.44 -8.74 29.07
CA SER A 93 -6.81 -8.40 30.45
C SER A 93 -7.94 -7.37 30.50
N ASN A 94 -8.75 -7.44 31.55
CA ASN A 94 -9.75 -6.43 31.85
C ASN A 94 -9.19 -5.29 32.72
N ASP A 95 -7.99 -5.47 33.28
CA ASP A 95 -7.37 -4.54 34.22
C ASP A 95 -5.95 -4.18 33.76
N LEU A 96 -5.72 -2.88 33.57
CA LEU A 96 -4.41 -2.31 33.23
C LEU A 96 -3.32 -2.68 34.25
N SER A 97 -3.67 -2.85 35.53
CA SER A 97 -2.73 -3.17 36.60
C SER A 97 -2.07 -4.55 36.43
N GLN A 98 -2.70 -5.45 35.66
CA GLN A 98 -2.20 -6.80 35.41
C GLN A 98 -1.19 -6.87 34.26
N ILE A 99 -1.06 -5.78 33.49
CA ILE A 99 -0.15 -5.72 32.34
C ILE A 99 1.27 -5.48 32.85
N LYS A 100 2.16 -6.43 32.60
CA LYS A 100 3.57 -6.38 33.00
C LYS A 100 4.50 -6.08 31.83
N ARG A 101 4.04 -6.29 30.60
CA ARG A 101 4.88 -6.20 29.40
C ARG A 101 4.09 -5.74 28.18
N ILE A 102 4.75 -4.96 27.34
CA ILE A 102 4.20 -4.47 26.08
C ILE A 102 5.01 -5.04 24.93
N TYR A 103 4.33 -5.54 23.90
CA TYR A 103 4.95 -5.99 22.65
C TYR A 103 4.60 -5.02 21.51
N SER A 104 5.58 -4.67 20.67
CA SER A 104 5.30 -4.00 19.39
C SER A 104 6.52 -3.96 18.48
N HIS A 105 6.29 -3.51 17.24
CA HIS A 105 7.34 -3.08 16.34
C HIS A 105 7.96 -1.75 16.84
N PRO A 106 9.29 -1.54 16.71
CA PRO A 106 9.94 -0.32 17.21
C PRO A 106 9.33 0.99 16.71
N HIS A 107 8.87 1.05 15.45
CA HIS A 107 8.23 2.26 14.91
C HIS A 107 6.90 2.56 15.61
N ALA A 108 6.06 1.54 15.81
CA ALA A 108 4.76 1.70 16.47
C ALA A 108 4.92 2.04 17.97
N PHE A 109 5.93 1.48 18.64
CA PHE A 109 6.25 1.87 20.02
C PHE A 109 6.70 3.33 20.11
N ASN A 110 7.55 3.78 19.18
CA ASN A 110 8.01 5.17 19.16
C ASN A 110 6.85 6.15 18.97
N GLU A 111 5.87 5.83 18.12
CA GLU A 111 4.65 6.62 17.95
C GLU A 111 3.78 6.63 19.23
N ALA A 112 3.79 5.53 20.00
CA ALA A 112 3.02 5.38 21.23
C ALA A 112 3.70 5.93 22.50
N ARG A 113 4.98 6.29 22.43
CA ARG A 113 5.86 6.49 23.59
C ARG A 113 5.29 7.46 24.63
N GLU A 114 4.82 8.63 24.22
CA GLU A 114 4.31 9.64 25.15
C GLU A 114 3.06 9.16 25.90
N LYS A 115 2.11 8.54 25.20
CA LYS A 115 0.89 7.96 25.81
C LYS A 115 1.21 6.81 26.76
N LEU A 116 2.20 5.97 26.43
CA LEU A 116 2.58 4.86 27.30
C LEU A 116 3.26 5.35 28.58
N LYS A 117 4.07 6.40 28.48
CA LYS A 117 4.71 7.03 29.62
C LYS A 117 3.68 7.61 30.60
N GLU A 118 2.60 8.21 30.10
CA GLU A 118 1.46 8.67 30.93
C GLU A 118 0.78 7.52 31.69
N LEU A 119 0.81 6.31 31.15
CA LEU A 119 0.27 5.09 31.77
C LEU A 119 1.29 4.35 32.65
N GLY A 120 2.49 4.90 32.83
CA GLY A 120 3.56 4.29 33.63
C GLY A 120 4.34 3.18 32.92
N PHE A 121 4.15 3.00 31.61
CA PHE A 121 4.88 2.01 30.83
C PHE A 121 6.05 2.64 30.09
N ASN A 122 7.28 2.28 30.51
CA ASN A 122 8.52 2.82 29.92
C ASN A 122 9.31 1.80 29.09
N GLU A 123 8.99 0.51 29.21
CA GLU A 123 9.70 -0.59 28.56
C GLU A 123 8.77 -1.38 27.64
N TYR A 124 9.35 -1.97 26.59
CA TYR A 124 8.65 -2.86 25.68
C TYR A 124 9.58 -3.95 25.17
N ILE A 125 8.97 -5.02 24.65
CA ILE A 125 9.64 -6.13 24.02
C ILE A 125 9.47 -5.96 22.49
N PRO A 126 10.54 -5.66 21.75
CA PRO A 126 10.46 -5.45 20.32
C PRO A 126 10.16 -6.75 19.58
N VAL A 127 9.26 -6.67 18.59
CA VAL A 127 8.91 -7.77 17.69
C VAL A 127 8.89 -7.31 16.23
N GLU A 128 8.85 -8.27 15.31
CA GLU A 128 8.96 -8.04 13.87
C GLU A 128 7.78 -7.25 13.26
N SER A 129 6.60 -7.27 13.87
CA SER A 129 5.44 -6.52 13.36
C SER A 129 4.40 -6.24 14.44
N THR A 130 3.53 -5.26 14.18
CA THR A 130 2.40 -4.91 15.04
C THR A 130 1.37 -6.04 15.14
N SER A 131 1.13 -6.78 14.06
CA SER A 131 0.26 -7.95 14.10
C SER A 131 0.88 -9.14 14.81
N LYS A 132 2.22 -9.31 14.74
CA LYS A 132 2.93 -10.30 15.56
C LYS A 132 2.78 -10.02 17.05
N ALA A 133 2.85 -8.75 17.45
CA ALA A 133 2.60 -8.34 18.83
C ALA A 133 1.19 -8.75 19.29
N ALA A 134 0.17 -8.49 18.48
CA ALA A 134 -1.21 -8.90 18.77
C ALA A 134 -1.34 -10.43 18.88
N GLN A 135 -0.69 -11.18 17.98
CA GLN A 135 -0.67 -12.64 18.04
C GLN A 135 -0.06 -13.16 19.35
N ILE A 136 1.09 -12.61 19.77
CA ILE A 136 1.76 -13.01 21.02
C ILE A 136 0.85 -12.74 22.22
N VAL A 137 0.28 -11.54 22.28
CA VAL A 137 -0.56 -11.09 23.41
C VAL A 137 -1.89 -11.87 23.49
N SER A 138 -2.37 -12.43 22.38
CA SER A 138 -3.52 -13.34 22.40
C SER A 138 -3.32 -14.56 23.29
N GLN A 139 -2.06 -14.96 23.52
CA GLN A 139 -1.67 -16.11 24.33
C GLN A 139 -1.13 -15.72 25.71
N ASP A 140 -1.09 -14.42 26.06
CA ASP A 140 -0.49 -13.92 27.29
C ASP A 140 -1.39 -12.86 27.95
N SER A 141 -2.05 -13.24 29.06
CA SER A 141 -2.94 -12.33 29.80
C SER A 141 -2.23 -11.20 30.54
N GLU A 142 -0.93 -11.30 30.79
CA GLU A 142 -0.16 -10.27 31.50
C GLU A 142 0.51 -9.29 30.52
N ALA A 143 0.14 -9.35 29.25
CA ALA A 143 0.75 -8.55 28.19
C ALA A 143 -0.25 -7.65 27.46
N ALA A 144 0.28 -6.60 26.83
CA ALA A 144 -0.44 -5.75 25.90
C ALA A 144 0.34 -5.58 24.59
N ALA A 145 -0.36 -5.36 23.50
CA ALA A 145 0.20 -5.12 22.18
C ALA A 145 -0.11 -3.70 21.75
N ILE A 146 0.86 -3.04 21.11
CA ILE A 146 0.55 -1.87 20.28
C ILE A 146 0.39 -2.39 18.86
N CYS A 147 -0.85 -2.41 18.39
CA CYS A 147 -1.22 -3.00 17.11
C CYS A 147 -2.34 -2.24 16.41
N SER A 148 -2.68 -2.62 15.18
CA SER A 148 -3.89 -2.09 14.53
C SER A 148 -5.15 -2.55 15.27
N THR A 149 -6.23 -1.77 15.18
CA THR A 149 -7.55 -2.18 15.67
C THR A 149 -8.06 -3.44 14.97
N PHE A 150 -7.70 -3.60 13.69
CA PHE A 150 -7.95 -4.81 12.92
C PHE A 150 -7.26 -6.04 13.52
N ALA A 151 -5.96 -5.96 13.82
CA ALA A 151 -5.22 -7.05 14.46
C ALA A 151 -5.77 -7.36 15.86
N ALA A 152 -6.12 -6.33 16.65
CA ALA A 152 -6.74 -6.52 17.95
C ALA A 152 -8.04 -7.33 17.83
N LYS A 153 -8.91 -6.98 16.87
CA LYS A 153 -10.15 -7.73 16.61
C LYS A 153 -9.88 -9.16 16.13
N LEU A 154 -8.96 -9.33 15.19
CA LEU A 154 -8.58 -10.64 14.64
C LEU A 154 -8.13 -11.61 15.73
N TYR A 155 -7.34 -11.11 16.69
CA TYR A 155 -6.78 -11.90 17.79
C TYR A 155 -7.61 -11.82 19.09
N ASN A 156 -8.87 -11.37 19.02
CA ASN A 156 -9.79 -11.26 20.15
C ASN A 156 -9.24 -10.48 21.36
N LEU A 157 -8.49 -9.41 21.08
CA LEU A 157 -7.96 -8.49 22.09
C LEU A 157 -8.92 -7.31 22.30
N LYS A 158 -9.05 -6.88 23.55
CA LYS A 158 -9.76 -5.67 23.93
C LYS A 158 -8.86 -4.46 23.69
N VAL A 159 -9.34 -3.50 22.90
CA VAL A 159 -8.69 -2.19 22.75
C VAL A 159 -8.92 -1.37 24.02
N LEU A 160 -7.84 -0.95 24.67
CA LEU A 160 -7.87 -0.10 25.86
C LEU A 160 -7.90 1.38 25.49
N LEU A 161 -7.09 1.76 24.50
CA LEU A 161 -7.01 3.12 24.00
C LEU A 161 -6.40 3.17 22.60
N THR A 162 -6.77 4.21 21.85
CA THR A 162 -6.17 4.51 20.55
C THR A 162 -4.95 5.41 20.74
N ILE A 163 -3.86 5.08 20.03
CA ILE A 163 -2.57 5.76 20.14
C ILE A 163 -2.50 7.00 19.25
N ASN A 164 -2.94 6.89 17.99
CA ASN A 164 -2.63 7.90 16.98
C ASN A 164 -3.33 9.25 17.28
N SER A 165 -2.59 10.35 17.13
CA SER A 165 -3.10 11.74 17.19
C SER A 165 -3.15 12.44 15.82
N HIS A 166 -2.57 11.81 14.79
CA HIS A 166 -2.44 12.38 13.45
C HIS A 166 -3.26 11.61 12.41
N ASN A 167 -3.59 12.30 11.33
CA ASN A 167 -4.18 11.72 10.13
C ASN A 167 -3.09 10.99 9.32
N ASN A 168 -2.82 9.73 9.66
CA ASN A 168 -1.91 8.84 8.92
C ASN A 168 -2.74 7.92 8.01
N TYR A 169 -2.49 7.97 6.70
CA TYR A 169 -3.15 7.16 5.69
C TYR A 169 -2.13 6.39 4.87
N THR A 170 -2.47 5.15 4.52
CA THR A 170 -1.73 4.36 3.53
C THR A 170 -2.65 4.05 2.37
N ARG A 171 -2.15 4.29 1.15
CA ARG A 171 -2.75 3.86 -0.09
C ARG A 171 -2.18 2.50 -0.48
N PHE A 172 -3.08 1.60 -0.84
CA PHE A 172 -2.79 0.28 -1.36
C PHE A 172 -3.31 0.20 -2.79
N ILE A 173 -2.61 -0.52 -3.65
CA ILE A 173 -3.03 -0.80 -5.01
C ILE A 173 -3.40 -2.27 -5.16
N VAL A 174 -4.37 -2.51 -6.02
CA VAL A 174 -4.84 -3.83 -6.40
C VAL A 174 -4.28 -4.16 -7.78
N LEU A 175 -3.57 -5.28 -7.88
CA LEU A 175 -2.81 -5.70 -9.05
C LEU A 175 -3.49 -6.87 -9.75
N SER A 176 -3.42 -6.89 -11.08
CA SER A 176 -3.86 -8.00 -11.92
C SER A 176 -3.04 -8.06 -13.21
N LYS A 177 -3.08 -9.20 -13.90
CA LYS A 177 -2.60 -9.34 -15.29
C LYS A 177 -3.57 -8.78 -16.31
N GLU A 178 -4.84 -8.64 -15.94
CA GLU A 178 -5.87 -8.02 -16.77
C GLU A 178 -5.85 -6.51 -16.54
N MET A 179 -5.54 -5.73 -17.59
CA MET A 179 -5.58 -4.28 -17.53
C MET A 179 -7.02 -3.77 -17.41
N SER A 180 -7.28 -2.93 -16.42
CA SER A 180 -8.52 -2.15 -16.38
C SER A 180 -8.36 -0.89 -17.24
N SER A 181 -9.34 -0.63 -18.10
CA SER A 181 -9.51 0.64 -18.81
C SER A 181 -10.57 1.54 -18.16
N ASN A 182 -11.19 1.07 -17.07
CA ASN A 182 -12.28 1.75 -16.39
C ASN A 182 -11.76 2.40 -15.12
N GLY A 183 -12.05 3.68 -14.93
CA GLY A 183 -11.63 4.41 -13.75
C GLY A 183 -11.64 5.91 -13.95
N ASN A 184 -11.56 6.64 -12.84
CA ASN A 184 -11.38 8.09 -12.86
C ASN A 184 -9.92 8.52 -12.62
N LYS A 185 -9.01 7.56 -12.46
CA LYS A 185 -7.57 7.78 -12.35
C LYS A 185 -6.83 6.83 -13.29
N SER A 186 -5.66 7.25 -13.74
CA SER A 186 -4.77 6.41 -14.54
C SER A 186 -3.34 6.52 -14.04
N MET A 187 -2.60 5.43 -14.20
CA MET A 187 -1.19 5.36 -13.83
C MET A 187 -0.34 5.06 -15.04
N ILE A 188 0.76 5.81 -15.16
CA ILE A 188 1.78 5.60 -16.17
C ILE A 188 3.16 5.59 -15.53
N LEU A 189 4.07 4.84 -16.14
CA LEU A 189 5.50 4.95 -15.89
C LEU A 189 6.19 5.32 -17.18
N PHE A 190 7.14 6.24 -17.14
CA PHE A 190 7.83 6.66 -18.35
C PHE A 190 9.27 7.05 -18.09
N THR A 191 10.09 7.02 -19.13
CA THR A 191 11.44 7.58 -19.12
C THR A 191 11.50 8.77 -20.07
N VAL A 192 12.44 9.67 -19.80
CA VAL A 192 12.77 10.78 -20.71
C VAL A 192 14.30 10.88 -20.83
N PRO A 193 14.83 11.46 -21.92
CA PRO A 193 16.26 11.71 -22.02
C PRO A 193 16.72 12.62 -20.88
N HIS A 194 17.91 12.37 -20.31
CA HIS A 194 18.46 13.19 -19.24
C HIS A 194 19.02 14.52 -19.80
N LYS A 195 18.12 15.45 -20.15
CA LYS A 195 18.45 16.77 -20.68
C LYS A 195 17.44 17.84 -20.20
N PRO A 196 17.83 19.13 -20.18
CA PRO A 196 16.93 20.21 -19.81
C PRO A 196 15.62 20.20 -20.60
N GLY A 197 14.51 20.43 -19.90
CA GLY A 197 13.17 20.49 -20.49
C GLY A 197 12.55 19.16 -20.89
N ALA A 198 13.23 18.02 -20.72
CA ALA A 198 12.70 16.72 -21.14
C ALA A 198 11.43 16.32 -20.35
N LEU A 199 11.46 16.42 -19.02
CA LEU A 199 10.27 16.17 -18.19
C LEU A 199 9.18 17.21 -18.45
N TYR A 200 9.56 18.49 -18.62
CA TYR A 200 8.63 19.57 -18.91
C TYR A 200 7.77 19.28 -20.15
N LYS A 201 8.35 18.74 -21.23
CA LYS A 201 7.59 18.38 -22.45
C LYS A 201 6.48 17.38 -22.17
N VAL A 202 6.71 16.43 -21.25
CA VAL A 202 5.67 15.47 -20.83
C VAL A 202 4.60 16.19 -20.01
N LEU A 203 4.99 16.99 -19.03
CA LEU A 203 4.06 17.75 -18.19
C LEU A 203 3.22 18.77 -18.98
N GLN A 204 3.80 19.33 -20.04
CA GLN A 204 3.11 20.23 -20.96
C GLN A 204 1.91 19.54 -21.64
N VAL A 205 2.01 18.25 -21.96
CA VAL A 205 0.87 17.49 -22.51
C VAL A 205 -0.30 17.46 -21.54
N PHE A 206 -0.05 17.24 -20.24
CA PHE A 206 -1.11 17.27 -19.23
C PHE A 206 -1.73 18.67 -19.10
N TYR A 207 -0.89 19.71 -19.12
CA TYR A 207 -1.34 21.11 -19.09
C TYR A 207 -2.24 21.47 -20.29
N ASP A 208 -1.81 21.14 -21.51
CA ASP A 208 -2.53 21.46 -22.75
C ASP A 208 -3.91 20.78 -22.82
N TYR A 209 -4.06 19.62 -22.19
CA TYR A 209 -5.33 18.87 -22.10
C TYR A 209 -6.12 19.19 -20.83
N ASN A 210 -5.64 20.10 -19.98
CA ASN A 210 -6.24 20.45 -18.69
C ASN A 210 -6.49 19.21 -17.79
N ILE A 211 -5.52 18.30 -17.73
CA ILE A 211 -5.57 17.07 -16.93
C ILE A 211 -4.79 17.28 -15.64
N ASN A 212 -5.45 17.04 -14.51
CA ASN A 212 -4.83 17.14 -13.20
C ASN A 212 -3.85 15.98 -12.96
N ILE A 213 -2.61 16.30 -12.60
CA ILE A 213 -1.62 15.32 -12.15
C ILE A 213 -1.79 15.18 -10.64
N LEU A 214 -2.09 13.96 -10.19
CA LEU A 214 -2.31 13.65 -8.78
C LEU A 214 -1.01 13.44 -8.04
N MET A 215 -0.03 12.81 -8.70
CA MET A 215 1.25 12.50 -8.10
C MET A 215 2.30 12.23 -9.17
N ILE A 216 3.56 12.58 -8.87
CA ILE A 216 4.72 12.25 -9.67
C ILE A 216 5.94 11.94 -8.78
N TYR A 217 6.63 10.83 -9.06
CA TYR A 217 7.90 10.47 -8.43
C TYR A 217 8.95 10.11 -9.47
N SER A 218 10.21 10.43 -9.18
CA SER A 218 11.36 9.95 -9.96
C SER A 218 12.05 8.80 -9.24
N ARG A 219 12.54 7.82 -10.00
CA ARG A 219 13.26 6.65 -9.50
C ARG A 219 14.47 6.37 -10.39
N PRO A 220 15.65 6.10 -9.83
CA PRO A 220 16.83 5.79 -10.64
C PRO A 220 16.65 4.45 -11.35
N LEU A 221 17.04 4.38 -12.62
CA LEU A 221 17.13 3.15 -13.36
C LEU A 221 18.30 2.31 -12.82
N LYS A 222 18.04 1.06 -12.46
CA LYS A 222 19.08 0.14 -11.98
C LYS A 222 20.04 -0.30 -13.09
N SER A 223 19.59 -0.26 -14.34
CA SER A 223 20.36 -0.68 -15.51
C SER A 223 21.29 0.40 -16.06
N ILE A 224 20.98 1.69 -15.82
CA ILE A 224 21.72 2.82 -16.39
C ILE A 224 21.92 3.90 -15.33
N PRO A 225 23.17 4.17 -14.91
CA PRO A 225 23.47 5.22 -13.94
C PRO A 225 22.93 6.60 -14.36
N TRP A 226 22.42 7.36 -13.40
CA TRP A 226 21.96 8.76 -13.57
C TRP A 226 20.81 8.95 -14.56
N GLN A 227 20.16 7.86 -14.98
CA GLN A 227 18.89 7.92 -15.66
C GLN A 227 17.77 7.52 -14.72
N TYR A 228 16.57 8.03 -15.01
CA TYR A 228 15.43 7.90 -14.14
C TYR A 228 14.21 7.49 -14.96
N TYR A 229 13.35 6.69 -14.33
CA TYR A 229 11.96 6.60 -14.75
C TYR A 229 11.11 7.43 -13.79
N PHE A 230 9.96 7.85 -14.30
CA PHE A 230 8.97 8.62 -13.59
C PHE A 230 7.73 7.75 -13.43
N TYR A 231 7.21 7.69 -12.22
CA TYR A 231 5.86 7.24 -11.94
C TYR A 231 4.97 8.48 -11.96
N LEU A 232 3.80 8.41 -12.61
CA LEU A 232 2.82 9.49 -12.61
C LEU A 232 1.41 8.93 -12.53
N GLU A 233 0.60 9.52 -11.65
CA GLU A 233 -0.84 9.29 -11.56
C GLU A 233 -1.60 10.56 -11.92
N TYR A 234 -2.68 10.44 -12.69
CA TYR A 234 -3.47 11.58 -13.17
C TYR A 234 -4.97 11.27 -13.18
N GLU A 235 -5.80 12.32 -13.18
CA GLU A 235 -7.24 12.22 -13.29
C GLU A 235 -7.68 11.92 -14.73
N GLY A 236 -8.46 10.87 -14.93
CA GLY A 236 -8.97 10.45 -16.23
C GLY A 236 -8.62 9.00 -16.57
N ASN A 237 -9.10 8.55 -17.72
CA ASN A 237 -8.87 7.21 -18.26
C ASN A 237 -7.92 7.26 -19.47
N ILE A 238 -7.69 6.09 -20.07
CA ILE A 238 -6.78 5.90 -21.21
C ILE A 238 -7.49 5.97 -22.58
N SER A 239 -8.75 6.41 -22.62
CA SER A 239 -9.59 6.36 -23.83
C SER A 239 -9.30 7.48 -24.83
N ASN A 240 -8.64 8.57 -24.41
CA ASN A 240 -8.26 9.66 -25.31
C ASN A 240 -6.98 9.29 -26.08
N HIS A 241 -7.15 8.72 -27.28
CA HIS A 241 -6.04 8.28 -28.13
C HIS A 241 -5.06 9.41 -28.50
N GLU A 242 -5.53 10.62 -28.80
CA GLU A 242 -4.66 11.73 -29.19
C GLU A 242 -3.75 12.16 -28.03
N PHE A 243 -4.31 12.22 -26.81
CA PHE A 243 -3.56 12.50 -25.59
C PHE A 243 -2.47 11.45 -25.35
N ILE A 244 -2.82 10.15 -25.45
CA ILE A 244 -1.87 9.06 -25.28
C ILE A 244 -0.78 9.10 -26.36
N GLU A 245 -1.11 9.37 -27.62
CA GLU A 245 -0.10 9.52 -28.69
C GLU A 245 0.88 10.66 -28.42
N LYS A 246 0.42 11.79 -27.86
CA LYS A 246 1.31 12.90 -27.48
C LYS A 246 2.24 12.51 -26.32
N LEU A 247 1.76 11.73 -25.36
CA LEU A 247 2.60 11.18 -24.30
C LEU A 247 3.66 10.22 -24.88
N VAL A 248 3.28 9.33 -25.78
CA VAL A 248 4.22 8.42 -26.47
C VAL A 248 5.30 9.21 -27.20
N LYS A 249 4.94 10.27 -27.94
CA LYS A 249 5.89 11.14 -28.65
C LYS A 249 6.81 11.94 -27.73
N SER A 250 6.37 12.21 -26.49
CA SER A 250 7.09 13.04 -25.53
C SER A 250 7.97 12.24 -24.56
N THR A 251 7.88 10.91 -24.59
CA THR A 251 8.60 9.99 -23.70
C THR A 251 9.55 9.09 -24.49
N SER A 252 10.57 8.53 -23.84
CA SER A 252 11.45 7.53 -24.44
C SER A 252 10.87 6.12 -24.33
N VAL A 253 10.26 5.83 -23.19
CA VAL A 253 9.47 4.62 -22.94
C VAL A 253 8.23 5.07 -22.18
N LEU A 254 7.05 4.58 -22.56
CA LEU A 254 5.80 4.77 -21.83
C LEU A 254 5.21 3.40 -21.52
N LYS A 255 4.94 3.15 -20.24
CA LYS A 255 4.21 1.99 -19.73
C LYS A 255 2.91 2.48 -19.13
N ILE A 256 1.79 2.08 -19.73
CA ILE A 256 0.46 2.34 -19.18
C ILE A 256 0.15 1.23 -18.17
N LYS A 257 -0.18 1.60 -16.94
CA LYS A 257 -0.47 0.65 -15.84
C LYS A 257 -1.95 0.52 -15.50
N GLY A 258 -2.81 1.03 -16.37
CA GLY A 258 -4.25 0.90 -16.26
C GLY A 258 -4.92 2.16 -15.74
N ALA A 259 -6.24 2.17 -15.93
CA ALA A 259 -7.16 3.11 -15.31
C ALA A 259 -7.93 2.39 -14.20
N PHE A 260 -8.12 3.06 -13.07
CA PHE A 260 -8.75 2.51 -11.89
C PHE A 260 -9.47 3.59 -11.08
N SER A 261 -10.26 3.15 -10.12
CA SER A 261 -10.94 4.01 -9.15
C SER A 261 -10.61 3.54 -7.74
N LYS A 262 -10.88 4.43 -6.77
CA LYS A 262 -10.93 4.04 -5.37
C LYS A 262 -12.02 3.00 -5.16
N LEU A 263 -11.63 1.85 -4.64
CA LEU A 263 -12.54 0.83 -4.16
C LEU A 263 -13.11 1.34 -2.84
N ASN A 264 -14.31 1.91 -2.90
CA ASN A 264 -15.11 2.13 -1.71
C ASN A 264 -15.59 0.76 -1.20
N ASN A 265 -16.12 0.68 0.03
CA ASN A 265 -16.76 -0.52 0.60
C ASN A 265 -17.99 -1.03 -0.21
N ASP A 266 -18.06 -0.77 -1.51
CA ASP A 266 -19.11 -1.19 -2.42
C ASP A 266 -18.91 -2.67 -2.78
N PRO A 267 -19.82 -3.56 -2.38
CA PRO A 267 -19.72 -5.01 -2.58
C PRO A 267 -19.86 -5.47 -4.04
N ARG A 268 -19.66 -4.57 -5.02
CA ARG A 268 -19.85 -4.82 -6.45
C ARG A 268 -18.56 -4.94 -7.26
N PHE A 269 -17.40 -4.94 -6.60
CA PHE A 269 -16.25 -5.64 -7.14
C PHE A 269 -16.34 -7.07 -6.67
#